data_AF-A0A930B0R1-F1
#
_entry.id   AF-A0A930B0R1-F1
#
_cell.length_a   1.000
_cell.length_b   1.000
_cell.length_c   1.000
_cell.angle_alpha   90.00
_cell.angle_beta   90.00
_cell.angle_gamma   90.00
#
_symmetry.space_group_name_H-M   'P 1'
#
loop_
_entity.id
_entity.type
_entity.pdbx_description
1 polymer ?
#
loop_
_entity_poly.entity_id
_entity_poly.type
_entity_poly.pdbx_seq_one_letter_code
_entity_poly.pdbx_strand_id
1 'polypeptide(L)'
;MNLDKKVYLDNAATTPIRPEVKEAMIEALSYYGNPSSVHSFGRTAKSLIEKARKNIAKELGVSSSEIIFTSGGTEAINMILKGAVRDLGITQIVTSPTEHHAVLNTVHSIENEYGIQVSYVKLDAKGTPDIEDLNKILSEFLSDEKVLVSLMYVNNEIGNLLSVAKVAEICQKYKAYFHCDTVQAVGHYPIDLSSLPIDFISASAHKFYGPKGVGFAFIRKDLPIKSFLFGGEQERGRRAGTECLHNIVGMEEAFLLAYQNLDKERTYIEGLKRYFIERISQEIPLVRFNGQSDNLTESAYTIVNVSLPID
;
A
#
# COMPACT_ATOMS: atom_id res chain seq x y z
N MET A 1 -7.68 -34.92 -15.48
CA MET A 1 -7.88 -33.56 -16.02
C MET A 1 -6.51 -32.99 -16.31
N ASN A 2 -6.20 -32.72 -17.57
CA ASN A 2 -4.99 -31.94 -17.91
C ASN A 2 -5.10 -30.59 -17.20
N LEU A 3 -4.09 -30.25 -16.41
CA LEU A 3 -3.89 -28.92 -15.84
C LEU A 3 -3.52 -27.87 -16.92
N ASP A 4 -3.48 -28.28 -18.19
CA ASP A 4 -3.08 -27.44 -19.30
C ASP A 4 -4.16 -26.40 -19.63
N LYS A 5 -3.83 -25.19 -19.16
CA LYS A 5 -4.37 -23.86 -19.49
C LYS A 5 -5.55 -23.37 -18.65
N LYS A 6 -5.37 -23.32 -17.34
CA LYS A 6 -6.08 -22.32 -16.52
C LYS A 6 -5.42 -20.94 -16.73
N VAL A 7 -6.21 -19.91 -16.99
CA VAL A 7 -5.76 -18.51 -17.08
C VAL A 7 -6.09 -17.81 -15.75
N TYR A 8 -5.10 -17.17 -15.13
CA TYR A 8 -5.28 -16.44 -13.88
C TYR A 8 -5.27 -14.93 -14.15
N LEU A 9 -6.44 -14.30 -14.10
CA LEU A 9 -6.66 -12.86 -14.31
C LEU A 9 -7.16 -12.18 -13.02
N ASP A 10 -6.58 -12.54 -11.88
CA ASP A 10 -6.98 -12.07 -10.54
C ASP A 10 -5.77 -11.58 -9.72
N ASN A 11 -4.76 -11.03 -10.40
CA ASN A 11 -3.53 -10.54 -9.75
C ASN A 11 -3.78 -9.39 -8.77
N ALA A 12 -4.87 -8.63 -8.94
CA ALA A 12 -5.27 -7.58 -8.00
C ALA A 12 -5.60 -8.13 -6.60
N ALA A 13 -6.10 -9.38 -6.51
CA ALA A 13 -6.30 -10.06 -5.24
C ALA A 13 -4.97 -10.60 -4.67
N THR A 14 -4.20 -11.32 -5.49
CA THR A 14 -2.83 -11.74 -5.14
C THR A 14 -2.05 -12.16 -6.37
N THR A 15 -0.73 -12.00 -6.34
CA THR A 15 0.16 -12.50 -7.39
C THR A 15 0.80 -13.83 -7.01
N PRO A 16 1.28 -14.64 -7.99
CA PRO A 16 2.19 -15.75 -7.71
C PRO A 16 3.54 -15.21 -7.18
N ILE A 17 4.24 -16.03 -6.40
CA ILE A 17 5.61 -15.69 -5.94
C ILE A 17 6.59 -15.96 -7.09
N ARG A 18 7.46 -14.99 -7.42
CA ARG A 18 8.54 -15.15 -8.42
C ARG A 18 9.47 -16.32 -8.05
N PRO A 19 9.98 -17.09 -9.03
CA PRO A 19 10.95 -18.15 -8.76
C PRO A 19 12.17 -17.68 -7.95
N GLU A 20 12.75 -16.55 -8.30
CA GLU A 20 13.90 -15.92 -7.65
C GLU A 20 13.59 -15.59 -6.18
N VAL A 21 12.37 -15.12 -5.91
CA VAL A 21 11.88 -14.85 -4.56
C VAL A 21 11.76 -16.14 -3.75
N LYS A 22 11.27 -17.24 -4.35
CA LYS A 22 11.21 -18.54 -3.66
C LYS A 22 12.60 -19.03 -3.31
N GLU A 23 13.56 -18.90 -4.21
CA GLU A 23 14.96 -19.29 -3.98
C GLU A 23 15.55 -18.51 -2.81
N ALA A 24 15.40 -17.18 -2.80
CA ALA A 24 15.86 -16.31 -1.71
C ALA A 24 15.21 -16.68 -0.37
N MET A 25 13.90 -16.99 -0.37
CA MET A 25 13.20 -17.46 0.83
C MET A 25 13.73 -18.80 1.33
N ILE A 26 13.96 -19.77 0.44
CA ILE A 26 14.48 -21.09 0.78
C ILE A 26 15.89 -20.97 1.37
N GLU A 27 16.73 -20.14 0.77
CA GLU A 27 18.06 -19.84 1.32
C GLU A 27 17.94 -19.22 2.72
N ALA A 28 17.03 -18.25 2.90
CA ALA A 28 16.81 -17.57 4.16
C ALA A 28 16.41 -18.52 5.31
N LEU A 29 15.76 -19.65 5.02
CA LEU A 29 15.42 -20.68 6.02
C LEU A 29 16.65 -21.31 6.67
N SER A 30 17.82 -21.26 6.03
CA SER A 30 19.08 -21.74 6.60
C SER A 30 19.58 -20.85 7.76
N TYR A 31 19.09 -19.62 7.87
CA TYR A 31 19.46 -18.66 8.91
C TYR A 31 18.42 -18.62 10.05
N TYR A 32 18.37 -19.69 10.85
CA TYR A 32 17.35 -19.90 11.90
C TYR A 32 17.57 -19.10 13.20
N GLY A 33 18.58 -18.24 13.27
CA GLY A 33 18.86 -17.45 14.48
C GLY A 33 17.76 -16.42 14.76
N ASN A 34 17.40 -16.23 16.03
CA ASN A 34 16.49 -15.14 16.42
C ASN A 34 17.21 -13.78 16.25
N PRO A 35 16.69 -12.82 15.45
CA PRO A 35 17.30 -11.51 15.24
C PRO A 35 17.52 -10.69 16.52
N SER A 36 16.77 -10.99 17.59
CA SER A 36 16.91 -10.34 18.90
C SER A 36 18.10 -10.90 19.71
N SER A 37 18.70 -12.03 19.30
CA SER A 37 19.82 -12.64 20.02
C SER A 37 21.16 -11.97 19.72
N VAL A 38 21.99 -11.81 20.75
CA VAL A 38 23.32 -11.16 20.63
C VAL A 38 24.41 -12.07 20.05
N HIS A 39 24.21 -13.38 19.99
CA HIS A 39 25.19 -14.35 19.47
C HIS A 39 25.26 -14.33 17.93
N SER A 40 26.25 -15.02 17.35
CA SER A 40 26.53 -15.00 15.90
C SER A 40 25.30 -15.30 15.04
N PHE A 41 24.55 -16.37 15.31
CA PHE A 41 23.35 -16.70 14.54
C PHE A 41 22.29 -15.59 14.54
N GLY A 42 22.06 -14.93 15.68
CA GLY A 42 21.09 -13.83 15.77
C GLY A 42 21.58 -12.57 15.06
N ARG A 43 22.88 -12.25 15.17
CA ARG A 43 23.49 -11.14 14.42
C ARG A 43 23.41 -11.33 12.91
N THR A 44 23.60 -12.56 12.41
CA THR A 44 23.44 -12.87 10.98
C THR A 44 22.00 -12.63 10.52
N ALA A 45 21.02 -13.17 11.25
CA ALA A 45 19.60 -12.97 10.94
C ALA A 45 19.20 -11.48 10.98
N LYS A 46 19.65 -10.74 12.00
CA LYS A 46 19.44 -9.30 12.11
C LYS A 46 20.06 -8.52 10.94
N SER A 47 21.25 -8.91 10.50
CA SER A 47 21.93 -8.28 9.36
C SER A 47 21.12 -8.41 8.08
N LEU A 48 20.45 -9.55 7.84
CA LEU A 48 19.59 -9.76 6.67
C LEU A 48 18.34 -8.88 6.73
N ILE A 49 17.69 -8.78 7.90
CA ILE A 49 16.53 -7.89 8.09
C ILE A 49 16.89 -6.43 7.87
N GLU A 50 18.02 -5.97 8.43
CA GLU A 50 18.45 -4.58 8.26
C GLU A 50 18.92 -4.28 6.83
N LYS A 51 19.48 -5.27 6.11
CA LYS A 51 19.74 -5.16 4.67
C LYS A 51 18.44 -4.94 3.89
N ALA A 52 17.43 -5.78 4.12
CA ALA A 52 16.11 -5.65 3.50
C ALA A 52 15.50 -4.27 3.75
N ARG A 53 15.53 -3.82 5.01
CA ARG A 53 15.02 -2.51 5.42
C ARG A 53 15.75 -1.37 4.71
N LYS A 54 17.08 -1.44 4.63
CA LYS A 54 17.92 -0.44 3.96
C LYS A 54 17.64 -0.37 2.46
N ASN A 55 17.45 -1.51 1.81
CA ASN A 55 17.21 -1.57 0.37
C ASN A 55 15.82 -1.03 0.00
N ILE A 56 14.78 -1.40 0.75
CA ILE A 56 13.43 -0.82 0.60
C ILE A 56 13.46 0.69 0.82
N ALA A 57 14.09 1.14 1.92
CA ALA A 57 14.16 2.57 2.23
C ALA A 57 14.91 3.36 1.17
N LYS A 58 16.01 2.80 0.62
CA LYS A 58 16.79 3.43 -0.45
C LYS A 58 15.95 3.66 -1.71
N GLU A 59 15.20 2.65 -2.15
CA GLU A 59 14.34 2.76 -3.34
C GLU A 59 13.25 3.82 -3.16
N LEU A 60 12.71 3.93 -1.94
CA LEU A 60 11.68 4.92 -1.59
C LEU A 60 12.24 6.31 -1.23
N GLY A 61 13.58 6.49 -1.24
CA GLY A 61 14.22 7.77 -0.94
C GLY A 61 14.22 8.17 0.55
N VAL A 62 14.09 7.23 1.49
CA VAL A 62 13.90 7.52 2.92
C VAL A 62 14.94 6.83 3.81
N SER A 63 14.95 7.18 5.11
CA SER A 63 15.77 6.49 6.09
C SER A 63 15.20 5.10 6.40
N SER A 64 16.09 4.12 6.62
CA SER A 64 15.66 2.78 7.07
C SER A 64 14.91 2.82 8.40
N SER A 65 15.09 3.86 9.22
CA SER A 65 14.35 4.04 10.48
C SER A 65 12.86 4.32 10.32
N GLU A 66 12.43 4.68 9.12
CA GLU A 66 11.04 5.01 8.78
C GLU A 66 10.26 3.81 8.27
N ILE A 67 10.93 2.68 8.00
CA ILE A 67 10.31 1.43 7.53
C ILE A 67 10.11 0.48 8.71
N ILE A 68 8.85 0.07 8.93
CA ILE A 68 8.42 -0.86 9.97
C ILE A 68 7.79 -2.08 9.29
N PHE A 69 8.34 -3.27 9.51
CA PHE A 69 7.81 -4.50 8.95
C PHE A 69 6.54 -4.93 9.68
N THR A 70 5.57 -5.42 8.90
CA THR A 70 4.27 -5.89 9.38
C THR A 70 3.97 -7.25 8.74
N SER A 71 2.88 -7.90 9.14
CA SER A 71 2.37 -9.11 8.48
C SER A 71 1.62 -8.83 7.18
N GLY A 72 1.52 -7.57 6.73
CA GLY A 72 0.84 -7.21 5.48
C GLY A 72 0.22 -5.82 5.51
N GLY A 73 -0.48 -5.48 4.43
CA GLY A 73 -1.12 -4.17 4.26
C GLY A 73 -2.17 -3.88 5.33
N THR A 74 -3.02 -4.85 5.67
CA THR A 74 -4.06 -4.68 6.70
C THR A 74 -3.47 -4.32 8.07
N GLU A 75 -2.38 -4.97 8.49
CA GLU A 75 -1.70 -4.64 9.76
C GLU A 75 -1.07 -3.25 9.69
N ALA A 76 -0.42 -2.90 8.57
CA ALA A 76 0.18 -1.58 8.39
C ALA A 76 -0.87 -0.45 8.49
N ILE A 77 -2.00 -0.60 7.81
CA ILE A 77 -3.12 0.35 7.85
C ILE A 77 -3.65 0.50 9.28
N ASN A 78 -3.90 -0.60 9.98
CA ASN A 78 -4.40 -0.57 11.36
C ASN A 78 -3.41 0.12 12.31
N MET A 79 -2.12 -0.22 12.20
CA MET A 79 -1.05 0.39 12.98
C MET A 79 -0.99 1.91 12.76
N ILE A 80 -1.01 2.34 11.50
CA ILE A 80 -0.93 3.75 11.13
C ILE A 80 -2.16 4.51 11.62
N LEU A 81 -3.37 4.08 11.24
CA LEU A 81 -4.59 4.84 11.52
C LEU A 81 -4.89 4.91 13.01
N LYS A 82 -4.84 3.78 13.73
CA LYS A 82 -5.07 3.76 15.18
C LYS A 82 -3.95 4.50 15.93
N GLY A 83 -2.70 4.33 15.49
CA GLY A 83 -1.55 5.02 16.06
C GLY A 83 -1.63 6.54 15.88
N ALA A 84 -2.03 7.01 14.69
CA ALA A 84 -2.17 8.43 14.41
C ALA A 84 -3.22 9.06 15.33
N VAL A 85 -4.40 8.47 15.43
CA VAL A 85 -5.47 8.96 16.33
C VAL A 85 -5.01 9.03 17.77
N ARG A 86 -4.48 7.92 18.29
CA ARG A 86 -4.05 7.82 19.69
C ARG A 86 -2.87 8.74 20.02
N ASP A 87 -1.84 8.77 19.17
CA ASP A 87 -0.54 9.33 19.54
C ASP A 87 -0.27 10.72 18.96
N LEU A 88 -0.87 11.05 17.82
CA LEU A 88 -0.82 12.42 17.27
C LEU A 88 -1.99 13.27 17.80
N GLY A 89 -3.02 12.64 18.36
CA GLY A 89 -4.24 13.30 18.81
C GLY A 89 -5.10 13.77 17.64
N ILE A 90 -5.22 12.95 16.59
CA ILE A 90 -6.11 13.24 15.46
C ILE A 90 -7.54 13.26 15.98
N THR A 91 -8.27 14.34 15.67
CA THR A 91 -9.67 14.54 16.04
C THR A 91 -10.61 14.34 14.85
N GLN A 92 -10.06 14.28 13.64
CA GLN A 92 -10.80 14.23 12.38
C GLN A 92 -10.11 13.30 11.38
N ILE A 93 -10.84 12.37 10.77
CA ILE A 93 -10.36 11.59 9.62
C ILE A 93 -11.12 12.02 8.36
N VAL A 94 -10.37 12.29 7.29
CA VAL A 94 -10.94 12.48 5.95
C VAL A 94 -10.53 11.29 5.08
N THR A 95 -11.50 10.60 4.49
CA THR A 95 -11.25 9.39 3.69
C THR A 95 -12.21 9.30 2.51
N SER A 96 -12.22 8.18 1.77
CA SER A 96 -13.11 7.98 0.61
C SER A 96 -14.00 6.75 0.81
N PRO A 97 -15.25 6.75 0.30
CA PRO A 97 -16.10 5.56 0.34
C PRO A 97 -15.56 4.42 -0.54
N THR A 98 -14.61 4.69 -1.44
CA THR A 98 -13.95 3.68 -2.29
C THR A 98 -12.70 3.08 -1.66
N GLU A 99 -12.38 3.41 -0.41
CA GLU A 99 -11.22 2.84 0.28
C GLU A 99 -11.34 1.33 0.48
N HIS A 100 -10.22 0.62 0.60
CA HIS A 100 -10.23 -0.81 0.85
C HIS A 100 -10.84 -1.07 2.24
N HIS A 101 -11.50 -2.21 2.43
CA HIS A 101 -12.13 -2.56 3.71
C HIS A 101 -11.18 -2.48 4.91
N ALA A 102 -9.87 -2.70 4.71
CA ALA A 102 -8.89 -2.50 5.77
C ALA A 102 -8.84 -1.05 6.28
N VAL A 103 -9.00 -0.04 5.41
CA VAL A 103 -9.13 1.36 5.82
C VAL A 103 -10.53 1.61 6.37
N LEU A 104 -11.59 1.32 5.60
CA LEU A 104 -12.97 1.64 5.98
C LEU A 104 -13.37 1.04 7.34
N ASN A 105 -13.10 -0.25 7.55
CA ASN A 105 -13.45 -0.91 8.81
C ASN A 105 -12.60 -0.40 9.98
N THR A 106 -11.35 -0.01 9.73
CA THR A 106 -10.48 0.58 10.76
C THR A 106 -10.97 1.98 11.14
N VAL A 107 -11.34 2.81 10.15
CA VAL A 107 -11.92 4.13 10.38
C VAL A 107 -13.23 4.02 11.16
N HIS A 108 -14.11 3.09 10.79
CA HIS A 108 -15.34 2.84 11.54
C HIS A 108 -15.08 2.36 12.98
N SER A 109 -14.11 1.45 13.17
CA SER A 109 -13.66 1.01 14.50
C SER A 109 -13.17 2.19 15.34
N ILE A 110 -12.37 3.07 14.74
CA ILE A 110 -11.82 4.28 15.38
C ILE A 110 -12.93 5.26 15.76
N GLU A 111 -13.87 5.53 14.85
CA GLU A 111 -15.01 6.40 15.10
C GLU A 111 -15.81 5.91 16.32
N ASN A 112 -16.09 4.60 16.40
CA ASN A 112 -16.78 4.00 17.54
C ASN A 112 -15.94 4.00 18.84
N GLU A 113 -14.63 3.76 18.76
CA GLU A 113 -13.74 3.65 19.93
C GLU A 113 -13.39 5.02 20.52
N TYR A 114 -13.17 6.03 19.68
CA TYR A 114 -12.62 7.34 20.08
C TYR A 114 -13.63 8.48 19.93
N GLY A 115 -14.75 8.28 19.24
CA GLY A 115 -15.76 9.32 19.02
C GLY A 115 -15.27 10.49 18.17
N ILE A 116 -14.25 10.27 17.33
CA ILE A 116 -13.75 11.28 16.40
C ILE A 116 -14.67 11.38 15.18
N GLN A 117 -14.69 12.54 14.52
CA GLN A 117 -15.51 12.73 13.33
C GLN A 117 -14.80 12.20 12.08
N VAL A 118 -15.59 11.62 11.18
CA VAL A 118 -15.14 11.09 9.89
C VAL A 118 -15.87 11.82 8.78
N SER A 119 -15.11 12.34 7.81
CA SER A 119 -15.63 12.94 6.59
C SER A 119 -15.23 12.12 5.38
N TYR A 120 -16.17 11.93 4.45
CA TYR A 120 -15.92 11.20 3.22
C TYR A 120 -15.86 12.18 2.05
N VAL A 121 -14.72 12.20 1.36
CA VAL A 121 -14.53 12.94 0.12
C VAL A 121 -15.52 12.39 -0.91
N LYS A 122 -16.20 13.30 -1.61
CA LYS A 122 -17.06 12.91 -2.73
C LYS A 122 -16.26 12.21 -3.83
N LEU A 123 -16.97 11.42 -4.62
CA LEU A 123 -16.42 10.82 -5.81
C LEU A 123 -16.90 11.57 -7.05
N ASP A 124 -16.06 11.64 -8.07
CA ASP A 124 -16.50 11.99 -9.42
C ASP A 124 -17.40 10.89 -10.02
N ALA A 125 -17.93 11.15 -11.22
CA ALA A 125 -18.79 10.20 -11.93
C ALA A 125 -18.09 8.87 -12.31
N LYS A 126 -16.76 8.80 -12.19
CA LYS A 126 -15.93 7.63 -12.46
C LYS A 126 -15.40 6.99 -11.17
N GLY A 127 -15.82 7.43 -9.99
CA GLY A 127 -15.40 6.85 -8.72
C GLY A 127 -14.02 7.29 -8.23
N THR A 128 -13.44 8.36 -8.79
CA THR A 128 -12.19 8.97 -8.30
C THR A 128 -12.51 9.95 -7.18
N PRO A 129 -11.74 9.99 -6.07
CA PRO A 129 -11.90 11.03 -5.06
C PRO A 129 -11.77 12.45 -5.66
N ASP A 130 -12.74 13.30 -5.36
CA ASP A 130 -12.79 14.70 -5.81
C ASP A 130 -11.81 15.55 -4.99
N ILE A 131 -10.76 16.02 -5.67
CA ILE A 131 -9.70 16.82 -5.07
C ILE A 131 -10.19 18.21 -4.63
N GLU A 132 -11.19 18.78 -5.31
CA GLU A 132 -11.77 20.06 -4.94
C GLU A 132 -12.62 19.92 -3.66
N ASP A 133 -13.38 18.83 -3.56
CA ASP A 133 -14.15 18.50 -2.36
C ASP A 133 -13.22 18.22 -1.16
N LEU A 134 -12.10 17.52 -1.36
CA LEU A 134 -11.06 17.38 -0.33
C LEU A 134 -10.53 18.74 0.14
N ASN A 135 -10.14 19.63 -0.78
CA ASN A 135 -9.66 20.97 -0.42
C ASN A 135 -10.73 21.79 0.30
N LYS A 136 -12.01 21.60 -0.04
CA LYS A 136 -13.13 22.25 0.64
C LYS A 136 -13.29 21.71 2.07
N ILE A 137 -13.36 20.39 2.26
CA ILE A 137 -13.46 19.75 3.58
C ILE A 137 -12.33 20.23 4.48
N LEU A 138 -11.09 20.20 3.99
CA LEU A 138 -9.94 20.65 4.79
C LEU A 138 -9.96 22.15 5.13
N SER A 139 -10.62 22.98 4.32
CA SER A 139 -10.75 24.43 4.59
C SER A 139 -11.76 24.77 5.68
N GLU A 140 -12.65 23.84 6.03
CA GLU A 140 -13.70 24.04 7.03
C GLU A 140 -13.22 23.71 8.45
N PHE A 141 -12.10 23.01 8.61
CA PHE A 141 -11.54 22.65 9.92
C PHE A 141 -10.90 23.85 10.64
N LEU A 142 -10.98 23.83 11.97
CA LEU A 142 -10.38 24.83 12.82
C LEU A 142 -8.86 24.64 12.90
N SER A 143 -8.15 25.71 13.26
CA SER A 143 -6.67 25.73 13.23
C SER A 143 -6.00 24.81 14.27
N ASP A 144 -6.74 24.45 15.31
CA ASP A 144 -6.33 23.58 16.41
C ASP A 144 -6.76 22.11 16.23
N GLU A 145 -7.62 21.83 15.26
CA GLU A 145 -8.00 20.46 14.91
C GLU A 145 -6.86 19.75 14.18
N LYS A 146 -6.64 18.48 14.54
CA LYS A 146 -5.64 17.64 13.88
C LYS A 146 -6.35 16.65 12.98
N VAL A 147 -6.08 16.77 11.69
CA VAL A 147 -6.74 16.00 10.64
C VAL A 147 -5.79 14.96 10.07
N LEU A 148 -6.30 13.75 9.83
CA LEU A 148 -5.63 12.73 9.04
C LEU A 148 -6.42 12.47 7.76
N VAL A 149 -5.79 12.67 6.62
CA VAL A 149 -6.30 12.24 5.32
C VAL A 149 -5.82 10.82 5.04
N SER A 150 -6.73 9.91 4.69
CA SER A 150 -6.41 8.55 4.26
C SER A 150 -7.08 8.25 2.92
N LEU A 151 -6.30 8.24 1.84
CA LEU A 151 -6.77 7.95 0.49
C LEU A 151 -5.80 6.99 -0.21
N MET A 152 -6.32 5.95 -0.87
CA MET A 152 -5.48 4.98 -1.54
C MET A 152 -4.93 5.51 -2.86
N TYR A 153 -3.72 5.07 -3.22
CA TYR A 153 -3.08 5.47 -4.47
C TYR A 153 -3.82 4.89 -5.68
N VAL A 154 -4.08 3.58 -5.66
CA VAL A 154 -4.67 2.84 -6.78
C VAL A 154 -5.87 2.06 -6.27
N ASN A 155 -7.05 2.34 -6.84
CA ASN A 155 -8.24 1.57 -6.50
C ASN A 155 -8.08 0.09 -6.90
N ASN A 156 -8.23 -0.82 -5.93
CA ASN A 156 -8.03 -2.25 -6.14
C ASN A 156 -9.10 -2.93 -7.00
N GLU A 157 -10.24 -2.28 -7.26
CA GLU A 157 -11.35 -2.85 -8.03
C GLU A 157 -11.43 -2.26 -9.44
N ILE A 158 -11.51 -0.94 -9.56
CA ILE A 158 -11.69 -0.21 -10.83
C ILE A 158 -10.40 0.40 -11.39
N GLY A 159 -9.28 0.29 -10.63
CA GLY A 159 -7.96 0.71 -11.08
C GLY A 159 -7.71 2.21 -11.09
N ASN A 160 -8.67 3.07 -10.75
CA ASN A 160 -8.47 4.53 -10.78
C ASN A 160 -7.21 4.95 -10.00
N LEU A 161 -6.45 5.88 -10.57
CA LEU A 161 -5.26 6.46 -9.96
C LEU A 161 -5.61 7.76 -9.22
N LEU A 162 -5.16 7.87 -7.99
CA LEU A 162 -5.21 9.11 -7.22
C LEU A 162 -4.11 10.07 -7.67
N SER A 163 -4.43 11.37 -7.76
CA SER A 163 -3.42 12.43 -7.90
C SER A 163 -2.68 12.68 -6.58
N VAL A 164 -1.85 11.72 -6.15
CA VAL A 164 -1.20 11.71 -4.82
C VAL A 164 -0.41 12.98 -4.54
N ALA A 165 0.32 13.53 -5.52
CA ALA A 165 1.06 14.78 -5.35
C ALA A 165 0.13 15.96 -5.00
N LYS A 166 -1.00 16.10 -5.70
CA LYS A 166 -1.99 17.15 -5.42
C LYS A 166 -2.63 16.98 -4.05
N VAL A 167 -2.96 15.75 -3.65
CA VAL A 167 -3.48 15.45 -2.31
C VAL A 167 -2.45 15.84 -1.26
N ALA A 168 -1.19 15.48 -1.44
CA ALA A 168 -0.12 15.80 -0.51
C ALA A 168 0.10 17.33 -0.38
N GLU A 169 0.06 18.07 -1.48
CA GLU A 169 0.11 19.55 -1.49
C GLU A 169 -1.06 20.18 -0.70
N ILE A 170 -2.27 19.65 -0.89
CA ILE A 170 -3.47 20.09 -0.15
C ILE A 170 -3.34 19.78 1.34
N CYS A 171 -2.88 18.57 1.70
CA CYS A 171 -2.64 18.20 3.09
C CYS A 171 -1.61 19.14 3.74
N GLN A 172 -0.50 19.44 3.07
CA GLN A 172 0.50 20.39 3.57
C GLN A 172 -0.08 21.80 3.78
N LYS A 173 -0.86 22.30 2.81
CA LYS A 173 -1.51 23.62 2.90
C LYS A 173 -2.34 23.78 4.18
N TYR A 174 -3.08 22.73 4.57
CA TYR A 174 -3.92 22.74 5.77
C TYR A 174 -3.28 22.05 6.98
N LYS A 175 -1.99 21.69 6.90
CA LYS A 175 -1.25 20.98 7.97
C LYS A 175 -1.94 19.67 8.41
N ALA A 176 -2.66 19.02 7.51
CA ALA A 176 -3.22 17.70 7.73
C ALA A 176 -2.14 16.63 7.52
N TYR A 177 -2.19 15.57 8.31
CA TYR A 177 -1.37 14.39 8.07
C TYR A 177 -1.91 13.60 6.89
N PHE A 178 -1.04 12.93 6.14
CA PHE A 178 -1.45 12.13 4.99
C PHE A 178 -0.97 10.69 5.07
N HIS A 179 -1.93 9.77 5.19
CA HIS A 179 -1.75 8.35 4.90
C HIS A 179 -2.19 8.04 3.47
N CYS A 180 -1.33 7.35 2.73
CA CYS A 180 -1.68 6.81 1.41
C CYS A 180 -1.62 5.28 1.46
N ASP A 181 -2.73 4.61 1.21
CA ASP A 181 -2.72 3.16 0.99
C ASP A 181 -2.09 2.87 -0.38
N THR A 182 -0.85 2.35 -0.35
CA THR A 182 -0.05 2.07 -1.54
C THR A 182 0.03 0.58 -1.86
N VAL A 183 -0.84 -0.25 -1.28
CA VAL A 183 -0.79 -1.72 -1.43
C VAL A 183 -0.86 -2.17 -2.90
N GLN A 184 -1.61 -1.46 -3.74
CA GLN A 184 -1.66 -1.72 -5.19
C GLN A 184 -0.65 -0.89 -6.02
N ALA A 185 0.10 0.01 -5.39
CA ALA A 185 1.00 0.94 -6.07
C ALA A 185 2.50 0.57 -5.92
N VAL A 186 2.91 0.13 -4.73
CA VAL A 186 4.29 -0.28 -4.47
C VAL A 186 4.67 -1.44 -5.40
N GLY A 187 5.82 -1.31 -6.07
CA GLY A 187 6.29 -2.25 -7.08
C GLY A 187 5.66 -2.07 -8.47
N HIS A 188 4.70 -1.16 -8.63
CA HIS A 188 4.04 -0.85 -9.90
C HIS A 188 4.18 0.60 -10.34
N TYR A 189 4.46 1.51 -9.40
CA TYR A 189 4.67 2.92 -9.68
C TYR A 189 5.93 3.44 -8.99
N PRO A 190 6.62 4.43 -9.60
CA PRO A 190 7.70 5.13 -8.92
C PRO A 190 7.12 5.89 -7.71
N ILE A 191 7.71 5.67 -6.54
CA ILE A 191 7.33 6.32 -5.29
C ILE A 191 8.61 6.84 -4.64
N ASP A 192 8.81 8.16 -4.72
CA ASP A 192 9.89 8.84 -4.03
C ASP A 192 9.31 9.67 -2.87
N LEU A 193 9.47 9.16 -1.65
CA LEU A 193 8.94 9.79 -0.44
C LEU A 193 9.84 10.93 0.06
N SER A 194 11.01 11.13 -0.55
CA SER A 194 11.86 12.30 -0.28
C SER A 194 11.27 13.57 -0.86
N SER A 195 10.59 13.46 -2.01
CA SER A 195 9.94 14.57 -2.72
C SER A 195 8.42 14.61 -2.51
N LEU A 196 7.77 13.47 -2.28
CA LEU A 196 6.34 13.41 -1.97
C LEU A 196 6.09 13.58 -0.46
N PRO A 197 5.37 14.63 -0.02
CA PRO A 197 5.14 14.90 1.39
C PRO A 197 4.00 14.05 1.98
N ILE A 198 4.18 12.74 1.96
CA ILE A 198 3.28 11.74 2.56
C ILE A 198 3.81 11.36 3.94
N ASP A 199 2.97 11.33 4.97
CA ASP A 199 3.39 10.97 6.33
C ASP A 199 3.44 9.47 6.56
N PHE A 200 2.54 8.74 5.90
CA PHE A 200 2.41 7.30 6.07
C PHE A 200 2.10 6.59 4.76
N ILE A 201 2.73 5.44 4.51
CA ILE A 201 2.30 4.52 3.45
C ILE A 201 2.17 3.10 3.96
N SER A 202 1.26 2.34 3.35
CA SER A 202 1.04 0.91 3.63
C SER A 202 1.36 0.06 2.41
N ALA A 203 2.07 -1.06 2.59
CA ALA A 203 2.48 -1.96 1.52
C ALA A 203 2.29 -3.43 1.89
N SER A 204 2.07 -4.30 0.89
CA SER A 204 1.97 -5.75 1.10
C SER A 204 2.61 -6.55 -0.03
N ALA A 205 3.51 -7.47 0.32
CA ALA A 205 4.39 -8.13 -0.64
C ALA A 205 3.68 -8.97 -1.70
N HIS A 206 2.57 -9.61 -1.33
CA HIS A 206 1.81 -10.48 -2.23
C HIS A 206 1.06 -9.74 -3.35
N LYS A 207 1.17 -8.42 -3.42
CA LYS A 207 0.68 -7.61 -4.55
C LYS A 207 1.75 -7.34 -5.61
N PHE A 208 3.03 -7.52 -5.28
CA PHE A 208 4.17 -7.33 -6.18
C PHE A 208 5.05 -8.59 -6.27
N TYR A 209 4.42 -9.77 -6.35
CA TYR A 209 5.06 -11.08 -6.53
C TYR A 209 5.92 -11.58 -5.36
N GLY A 210 5.73 -11.02 -4.18
CA GLY A 210 6.33 -11.48 -2.93
C GLY A 210 5.43 -12.44 -2.13
N PRO A 211 5.92 -12.92 -0.96
CA PRO A 211 5.16 -13.83 -0.12
C PRO A 211 3.95 -13.17 0.55
N LYS A 212 2.95 -13.98 0.89
CA LYS A 212 1.84 -13.55 1.76
C LYS A 212 2.31 -13.48 3.22
N GLY A 213 1.61 -12.71 4.05
CA GLY A 213 1.94 -12.62 5.47
C GLY A 213 3.15 -11.74 5.79
N VAL A 214 3.50 -10.81 4.89
CA VAL A 214 4.48 -9.76 5.13
C VAL A 214 4.13 -8.48 4.36
N GLY A 215 4.46 -7.36 4.97
CA GLY A 215 4.34 -6.02 4.41
C GLY A 215 5.22 -5.06 5.17
N PHE A 216 5.04 -3.78 4.89
CA PHE A 216 5.67 -2.74 5.68
C PHE A 216 4.77 -1.51 5.74
N ALA A 217 4.94 -0.75 6.82
CA ALA A 217 4.49 0.61 6.96
C ALA A 217 5.70 1.53 6.80
N PHE A 218 5.52 2.62 6.07
CA PHE A 218 6.36 3.80 6.21
C PHE A 218 5.72 4.73 7.22
N ILE A 219 6.51 5.23 8.15
CA ILE A 219 6.13 6.29 9.08
C ILE A 219 7.22 7.36 8.98
N ARG A 220 6.85 8.54 8.49
CA ARG A 220 7.76 9.68 8.35
C ARG A 220 8.47 9.96 9.67
N LYS A 221 9.75 10.32 9.54
CA LYS A 221 10.64 10.58 10.67
C LYS A 221 9.98 11.56 11.66
N ASP A 222 10.28 11.34 12.94
CA ASP A 222 9.87 12.18 14.06
C ASP A 222 8.36 12.18 14.38
N LEU A 223 7.55 11.37 13.68
CA LEU A 223 6.17 11.10 14.09
C LEU A 223 6.13 10.10 15.27
N PRO A 224 5.56 10.48 16.43
CA PRO A 224 5.62 9.69 17.66
C PRO A 224 4.59 8.55 17.71
N ILE A 225 4.46 7.76 16.64
CA ILE A 225 3.60 6.57 16.62
C ILE A 225 4.20 5.52 17.56
N LYS A 226 3.47 5.21 18.64
CA LYS A 226 3.82 4.23 19.66
C LYS A 226 3.42 2.82 19.23
N SER A 227 3.79 1.84 20.04
CA SER A 227 3.53 0.43 19.75
C SER A 227 2.07 0.11 19.40
N PHE A 228 1.90 -0.63 18.31
CA PHE A 228 0.61 -1.19 17.90
C PHE A 228 0.41 -2.59 18.49
N LEU A 229 1.45 -3.43 18.49
CA LEU A 229 1.48 -4.73 19.14
C LEU A 229 2.45 -4.69 20.32
N PHE A 230 1.93 -4.84 21.54
CA PHE A 230 2.73 -4.83 22.76
C PHE A 230 3.52 -6.13 22.93
N GLY A 231 4.75 -6.01 23.43
CA GLY A 231 5.67 -7.14 23.63
C GLY A 231 7.10 -6.65 23.77
N GLY A 232 8.04 -7.33 23.12
CA GLY A 232 9.44 -6.91 23.08
C GLY A 232 9.71 -5.68 22.20
N GLU A 233 10.98 -5.30 22.12
CA GLU A 233 11.46 -4.09 21.43
C GLU A 233 11.69 -4.28 19.91
N GLN A 234 11.10 -5.32 19.31
CA GLN A 234 11.19 -5.55 17.86
C GLN A 234 10.63 -4.37 17.08
N GLU A 235 11.11 -4.19 15.85
CA GLU A 235 10.69 -3.10 14.97
C GLU A 235 10.72 -1.73 15.66
N ARG A 236 11.79 -1.49 16.44
CA ARG A 236 12.05 -0.23 17.16
C ARG A 236 10.96 0.09 18.20
N GLY A 237 10.40 -0.94 18.84
CA GLY A 237 9.34 -0.82 19.83
C GLY A 237 7.97 -0.42 19.26
N ARG A 238 7.82 -0.38 17.93
CA ARG A 238 6.54 -0.03 17.28
C ARG A 238 5.66 -1.23 16.98
N ARG A 239 6.26 -2.41 16.80
CA ARG A 239 5.55 -3.63 16.43
C ARG A 239 6.29 -4.83 17.02
N ALA A 240 5.85 -5.31 18.17
CA ALA A 240 6.48 -6.45 18.82
C ALA A 240 6.25 -7.77 18.07
N GLY A 241 7.08 -8.76 18.39
CA GLY A 241 7.01 -10.12 17.85
C GLY A 241 8.20 -10.41 16.95
N THR A 242 8.75 -11.62 17.09
CA THR A 242 9.92 -12.07 16.33
C THR A 242 9.71 -11.86 14.83
N GLU A 243 10.66 -11.18 14.20
CA GLU A 243 10.59 -10.83 12.80
C GLU A 243 10.64 -12.08 11.90
N CYS A 244 9.73 -12.15 10.93
CA CYS A 244 9.64 -13.28 10.01
C CYS A 244 10.71 -13.19 8.91
N LEU A 245 11.95 -13.56 9.26
CA LEU A 245 13.15 -13.36 8.43
C LEU A 245 12.96 -13.78 6.97
N HIS A 246 12.53 -15.02 6.73
CA HIS A 246 12.40 -15.55 5.36
C HIS A 246 11.36 -14.80 4.54
N ASN A 247 10.24 -14.38 5.15
CA ASN A 247 9.26 -13.54 4.46
C ASN A 247 9.80 -12.14 4.18
N ILE A 248 10.55 -11.53 5.11
CA ILE A 248 11.15 -10.20 4.92
C ILE A 248 12.17 -10.24 3.78
N VAL A 249 13.03 -11.26 3.73
CA VAL A 249 13.99 -11.47 2.63
C VAL A 249 13.26 -11.70 1.30
N GLY A 250 12.22 -12.52 1.29
CA GLY A 250 11.40 -12.73 0.09
C GLY A 250 10.70 -11.45 -0.38
N MET A 251 10.23 -10.61 0.54
CA MET A 251 9.65 -9.31 0.20
C MET A 251 10.68 -8.35 -0.37
N GLU A 252 11.89 -8.29 0.20
CA GLU A 252 13.01 -7.48 -0.34
C GLU A 252 13.29 -7.87 -1.78
N GLU A 253 13.47 -9.17 -2.06
CA GLU A 253 13.78 -9.66 -3.40
C GLU A 253 12.66 -9.32 -4.39
N ALA A 254 11.40 -9.54 -3.99
CA ALA A 254 10.24 -9.21 -4.82
C ALA A 254 10.16 -7.71 -5.13
N PHE A 255 10.40 -6.87 -4.12
CA PHE A 255 10.38 -5.43 -4.22
C PHE A 255 11.48 -4.93 -5.17
N LEU A 256 12.72 -5.39 -5.00
CA LEU A 256 13.84 -5.01 -5.88
C LEU A 256 13.61 -5.44 -7.32
N LEU A 257 13.15 -6.67 -7.55
CA LEU A 257 12.84 -7.16 -8.90
C LEU A 257 11.71 -6.36 -9.55
N ALA A 258 10.69 -5.97 -8.78
CA ALA A 258 9.59 -5.16 -9.29
C ALA A 258 10.08 -3.79 -9.78
N TYR A 259 10.92 -3.09 -9.00
CA TYR A 259 11.47 -1.78 -9.40
C TYR A 259 12.53 -1.88 -10.51
N GLN A 260 13.37 -2.92 -10.51
CA GLN A 260 14.34 -3.16 -11.59
C GLN A 260 13.67 -3.44 -12.95
N ASN A 261 12.50 -4.09 -12.95
CA ASN A 261 11.77 -4.44 -14.17
C ASN A 261 10.59 -3.51 -14.47
N LEU A 262 10.44 -2.43 -13.70
CA LEU A 262 9.23 -1.59 -13.66
C LEU A 262 8.75 -1.15 -15.05
N ASP A 263 9.61 -0.49 -15.82
CA ASP A 263 9.25 0.05 -17.14
C ASP A 263 8.96 -1.06 -18.16
N LYS A 264 9.72 -2.15 -18.10
CA LYS A 264 9.55 -3.31 -18.99
C LYS A 264 8.21 -4.00 -18.73
N GLU A 265 7.90 -4.28 -17.47
CA GLU A 265 6.66 -4.94 -17.07
C GLU A 265 5.45 -4.04 -17.28
N ARG A 266 5.57 -2.74 -16.99
CA ARG A 266 4.54 -1.74 -17.29
C ARG A 266 4.23 -1.72 -18.78
N THR A 267 5.23 -1.58 -19.64
CA THR A 267 5.04 -1.55 -21.09
C THR A 267 4.34 -2.81 -21.59
N TYR A 268 4.77 -3.98 -21.11
CA TYR A 268 4.19 -5.26 -21.50
C TYR A 268 2.72 -5.40 -21.06
N ILE A 269 2.43 -5.17 -19.77
CA ILE A 269 1.10 -5.34 -19.21
C ILE A 269 0.13 -4.26 -19.73
N GLU A 270 0.58 -3.02 -19.92
CA GLU A 270 -0.23 -1.98 -20.55
C GLU A 270 -0.61 -2.36 -21.99
N GLY A 271 0.31 -2.99 -22.73
CA GLY A 271 0.02 -3.58 -24.04
C GLY A 271 -1.08 -4.65 -23.99
N LEU A 272 -1.04 -5.54 -22.98
CA LEU A 272 -2.09 -6.52 -22.75
C LEU A 272 -3.43 -5.87 -22.37
N LYS A 273 -3.42 -4.86 -21.50
CA LYS A 273 -4.60 -4.08 -21.12
C LYS A 273 -5.24 -3.41 -22.34
N ARG A 274 -4.44 -2.74 -23.17
CA ARG A 274 -4.88 -2.11 -24.42
C ARG A 274 -5.53 -3.14 -25.35
N TYR A 275 -4.85 -4.26 -25.59
CA TYR A 275 -5.37 -5.35 -26.42
C TYR A 275 -6.72 -5.87 -25.88
N PHE A 276 -6.82 -6.09 -24.56
CA PHE A 276 -8.06 -6.56 -23.95
C PHE A 276 -9.21 -5.55 -24.12
N ILE A 277 -8.98 -4.26 -23.86
CA ILE A 277 -9.97 -3.18 -24.02
C ILE A 277 -10.46 -3.12 -25.48
N GLU A 278 -9.54 -3.15 -26.45
CA GLU A 278 -9.87 -3.11 -27.88
C GLU A 278 -10.71 -4.32 -28.29
N ARG A 279 -10.29 -5.53 -27.90
CA ARG A 279 -10.99 -6.76 -28.27
C ARG A 279 -12.36 -6.88 -27.61
N ILE A 280 -12.47 -6.63 -26.31
CA ILE A 280 -13.75 -6.79 -25.62
C ILE A 280 -14.79 -5.79 -26.12
N SER A 281 -14.38 -4.57 -26.46
CA SER A 281 -15.27 -3.55 -27.03
C SER A 281 -15.77 -3.92 -28.43
N GLN A 282 -14.95 -4.61 -29.23
CA GLN A 282 -15.34 -5.12 -30.55
C GLN A 282 -16.27 -6.32 -30.46
N GLU A 283 -15.96 -7.27 -29.57
CA GLU A 283 -16.69 -8.54 -29.45
C GLU A 283 -17.99 -8.40 -28.65
N ILE A 284 -18.08 -7.42 -27.74
CA ILE A 284 -19.24 -7.17 -26.88
C ILE A 284 -19.61 -5.67 -26.97
N PRO A 285 -20.41 -5.25 -27.97
CA PRO A 285 -20.68 -3.83 -28.24
C PRO A 285 -21.33 -3.04 -27.10
N LEU A 286 -22.00 -3.73 -26.16
CA LEU A 286 -22.64 -3.13 -24.99
C LEU A 286 -21.80 -3.22 -23.71
N VAL A 287 -20.55 -3.68 -23.80
CA VAL A 287 -19.63 -3.69 -22.65
C VAL A 287 -19.42 -2.27 -22.14
N ARG A 288 -19.34 -2.12 -20.83
CA ARG A 288 -19.00 -0.86 -20.17
C ARG A 288 -17.77 -1.06 -19.31
N PHE A 289 -16.99 0.00 -19.15
CA PHE A 289 -15.83 0.01 -18.26
C PHE A 289 -16.18 0.75 -16.97
N ASN A 290 -15.88 0.12 -15.84
CA ASN A 290 -16.16 0.70 -14.53
C ASN A 290 -15.02 1.67 -14.17
N GLY A 291 -15.40 2.84 -13.67
CA GLY A 291 -14.49 3.95 -13.42
C GLY A 291 -13.66 4.36 -14.64
N GLN A 292 -12.35 4.43 -14.45
CA GLN A 292 -11.38 4.81 -15.46
C GLN A 292 -10.74 3.61 -16.16
N SER A 293 -11.30 2.39 -16.02
CA SER A 293 -10.65 1.15 -16.45
C SER A 293 -10.19 1.10 -17.92
N ASP A 294 -10.83 1.84 -18.82
CA ASP A 294 -10.45 1.99 -20.23
C ASP A 294 -9.45 3.13 -20.51
N ASN A 295 -9.18 3.99 -19.53
CA ASN A 295 -8.21 5.08 -19.62
C ASN A 295 -6.81 4.60 -19.19
N LEU A 296 -5.87 4.58 -20.12
CA LEU A 296 -4.51 4.06 -19.87
C LEU A 296 -3.64 4.99 -19.02
N THR A 297 -4.05 6.25 -18.83
CA THR A 297 -3.30 7.24 -18.04
C THR A 297 -3.90 7.49 -16.66
N GLU A 298 -5.22 7.32 -16.50
CA GLU A 298 -5.94 7.58 -15.24
C GLU A 298 -6.33 6.30 -14.50
N SER A 299 -6.05 5.12 -15.06
CA SER A 299 -6.25 3.83 -14.43
C SER A 299 -5.01 2.97 -14.47
N ALA A 300 -4.88 2.10 -13.48
CA ALA A 300 -3.74 1.25 -13.32
C ALA A 300 -3.54 0.31 -14.49
N TYR A 301 -2.31 0.19 -14.97
CA TYR A 301 -2.01 -0.67 -16.11
C TYR A 301 -2.26 -2.15 -15.80
N THR A 302 -2.31 -2.52 -14.51
CA THR A 302 -2.51 -3.89 -14.01
C THR A 302 -3.97 -4.28 -13.81
N ILE A 303 -4.93 -3.35 -13.94
CA ILE A 303 -6.35 -3.59 -13.62
C ILE A 303 -7.22 -3.13 -14.80
N VAL A 304 -8.19 -3.99 -15.16
CA VAL A 304 -9.31 -3.64 -16.02
C VAL A 304 -10.58 -4.21 -15.40
N ASN A 305 -11.58 -3.35 -15.21
CA ASN A 305 -12.88 -3.74 -14.69
C ASN A 305 -13.98 -3.44 -15.71
N VAL A 306 -14.80 -4.44 -16.01
CA VAL A 306 -15.85 -4.35 -17.03
C VAL A 306 -17.19 -4.77 -16.45
N SER A 307 -18.24 -4.11 -16.92
CA SER A 307 -19.64 -4.53 -16.76
C SER A 307 -20.09 -5.12 -18.09
N LEU A 308 -20.41 -6.42 -18.06
CA LEU A 308 -21.02 -7.11 -19.20
C LEU A 308 -22.52 -6.78 -19.26
N PRO A 309 -23.12 -6.68 -20.47
CA PRO A 309 -24.55 -6.60 -20.58
C PRO A 309 -25.17 -7.85 -19.95
N ILE A 310 -26.15 -7.66 -19.06
CA ILE A 310 -26.99 -8.73 -18.51
C ILE A 310 -28.35 -8.56 -19.17
N ASP A 311 -28.85 -9.64 -19.79
CA ASP A 311 -30.20 -9.70 -20.34
C ASP A 311 -31.28 -9.62 -19.25
#